data_AF-A0A9P5RQW6-F1
#
_entry.id   AF-A0A9P5RQW6-F1
#
_cell.length_a   1.000
_cell.length_b   1.000
_cell.length_c   1.000
_cell.angle_alpha   90.00
_cell.angle_beta   90.00
_cell.angle_gamma   90.00
#
_symmetry.space_group_name_H-M   'P 1'
#
loop_
_entity.id
_entity.type
_entity.pdbx_description
1 polymer ?
#
loop_
_entity_poly.entity_id
_entity_poly.type
_entity_poly.pdbx_seq_one_letter_code
_entity_poly.pdbx_strand_id
1 'polypeptide(L)'
;MYDHRHQFEQVPKTITTRTRRFFSSSTLFRNAITGKTRRVRFGIIIPALCLLLWILYLVNSFLYGLFFGSTRNGNNDQRAPSNHGPGKPPTWLDRGDISELDMRPVEGTNMTTAILLSWERLDSLKEIVRHLCPHVMFKEIMIWNNKVDVHLEEKMFNCPKVRVFNSPNNMFFVARYMACAMTSSPYCYFQDDDWKIHYLRSMYANFLRHPQFLHTDTNSDVWALTNWRWCFFEDEVNMHSCFSWLGTGSLATRESVVKFLKQSSVTEMDPLEFAYGDMYFSTFLNQVPYQLENYLEELVDPAKDEAAFSKGSSGKSRNKQYMHKAAQKAWDALQRKDAEFEQEELHPTYLERDVRSPCADDRCLVISNKHPFPDVRMFKYRPYIDIEEIEKIHTLYEDPSLYIRYPFSKAVDGIDNTAYKSTQPIAQGDYIGLDMLLEIDRKIEYRLLYQMGDQWVKNAKLEVAGNDAVYRTIPLQYTCKEVRNMDYTGKITLDVERAFLNHPRDNLVFDKKEMDKLEYDLDMIEEDKEERQQQQQQKKQQSSNKKSPELSYYEDYGWRTQCKFVVHEASKFRFMRLVSGQDEAYPFVIYDLGWKVI
;
A
#
# COMPACT_ATOMS: atom_id res chain seq x y z
N MET A 1 13.54 65.81 4.43
CA MET A 1 14.15 67.12 4.69
C MET A 1 15.23 66.89 5.75
N TYR A 2 16.51 67.13 5.42
CA TYR A 2 17.76 66.90 6.22
C TYR A 2 18.08 65.43 6.59
N ASP A 3 19.21 64.79 6.23
CA ASP A 3 20.63 65.11 5.94
C ASP A 3 21.57 65.29 7.16
N HIS A 4 22.75 64.69 7.00
CA HIS A 4 24.05 64.77 7.70
C HIS A 4 24.31 63.79 8.86
N ARG A 5 25.27 62.84 8.78
CA ARG A 5 26.75 62.84 8.52
C ARG A 5 27.55 62.85 9.83
N HIS A 6 28.51 61.93 9.98
CA HIS A 6 29.90 62.12 10.48
C HIS A 6 30.68 60.80 10.24
N GLN A 7 31.68 60.77 9.34
CA GLN A 7 33.16 60.90 9.55
C GLN A 7 33.81 59.66 10.23
N PHE A 8 34.61 58.81 9.56
CA PHE A 8 36.00 58.89 9.04
C PHE A 8 37.14 58.69 10.07
N GLU A 9 38.19 57.97 9.62
CA GLU A 9 39.55 57.72 10.20
C GLU A 9 39.77 56.41 10.99
N GLN A 10 40.89 55.65 10.95
CA GLN A 10 42.10 55.52 10.11
C GLN A 10 42.77 54.13 10.45
N VAL A 11 43.24 53.39 9.42
CA VAL A 11 44.50 52.57 9.19
C VAL A 11 45.34 52.09 10.42
N PRO A 12 45.96 50.86 10.52
CA PRO A 12 46.99 50.32 9.60
C PRO A 12 47.16 48.79 9.36
N LYS A 13 48.11 48.49 8.46
CA LYS A 13 48.56 47.23 7.82
C LYS A 13 49.58 46.40 8.62
N THR A 14 49.64 45.08 8.37
CA THR A 14 50.86 44.19 8.32
C THR A 14 50.49 42.81 7.70
N ILE A 15 50.97 42.42 6.50
CA ILE A 15 52.17 41.60 6.11
C ILE A 15 52.17 40.15 6.65
N THR A 16 51.98 39.09 5.84
CA THR A 16 53.05 38.27 5.19
C THR A 16 52.41 37.23 4.22
N THR A 17 52.80 37.11 2.93
CA THR A 17 53.92 36.36 2.31
C THR A 17 53.85 34.82 2.37
N ARG A 18 53.24 34.14 1.37
CA ARG A 18 53.68 32.82 0.83
C ARG A 18 52.75 32.33 -0.28
N THR A 19 53.25 32.30 -1.52
CA THR A 19 52.96 31.39 -2.68
C THR A 19 53.06 32.14 -4.01
N ARG A 20 54.29 32.51 -4.36
CA ARG A 20 54.68 32.91 -5.72
C ARG A 20 55.97 32.17 -6.04
N ARG A 21 55.83 30.96 -6.58
CA ARG A 21 56.87 30.14 -7.24
C ARG A 21 56.22 28.78 -7.52
N PHE A 22 55.64 28.58 -8.70
CA PHE A 22 55.55 27.23 -9.30
C PHE A 22 55.15 27.19 -10.79
N PHE A 23 54.87 28.31 -11.46
CA PHE A 23 54.63 28.29 -12.92
C PHE A 23 55.57 29.25 -13.66
N SER A 24 56.79 28.78 -13.92
CA SER A 24 57.72 29.39 -14.88
C SER A 24 58.67 28.35 -15.46
N SER A 25 58.19 27.45 -16.33
CA SER A 25 59.04 26.81 -17.35
C SER A 25 58.22 25.97 -18.33
N SER A 26 57.96 26.49 -19.53
CA SER A 26 58.21 25.74 -20.77
C SER A 26 58.00 26.63 -21.99
N THR A 27 59.11 26.81 -22.68
CA THR A 27 59.39 27.60 -23.88
C THR A 27 58.92 26.87 -25.15
N LEU A 28 57.63 26.49 -25.22
CA LEU A 28 57.06 25.77 -26.38
C LEU A 28 55.97 26.54 -27.13
N PHE A 29 55.52 27.70 -26.62
CA PHE A 29 54.41 28.45 -27.21
C PHE A 29 54.80 29.74 -27.97
N ARG A 30 56.09 29.98 -28.23
CA ARG A 30 56.55 31.21 -28.89
C ARG A 30 56.96 31.09 -30.37
N ASN A 31 56.87 29.92 -30.99
CA ASN A 31 57.29 29.72 -32.39
C ASN A 31 56.17 29.36 -33.39
N ALA A 32 54.89 29.57 -33.06
CA ALA A 32 53.79 29.35 -33.99
C ALA A 32 53.28 30.63 -34.70
N ILE A 33 53.93 31.78 -34.48
CA ILE A 33 53.60 33.08 -35.10
C ILE A 33 54.76 33.53 -35.99
N THR A 34 55.15 32.70 -36.95
CA THR A 34 55.92 33.15 -38.13
C THR A 34 55.66 32.17 -39.26
N GLY A 35 54.79 32.55 -40.19
CA GLY A 35 54.45 31.73 -41.35
C GLY A 35 55.65 31.44 -42.23
N LYS A 36 55.98 30.16 -42.37
CA LYS A 36 56.59 29.52 -43.55
C LYS A 36 56.88 28.05 -43.22
N THR A 37 55.98 27.15 -43.58
CA THR A 37 56.36 25.74 -43.77
C THR A 37 55.42 25.05 -44.76
N ARG A 38 56.05 24.24 -45.60
CA ARG A 38 55.57 23.60 -46.82
C ARG A 38 54.33 22.73 -46.59
N ARG A 39 53.46 22.64 -47.61
CA ARG A 39 52.40 21.64 -47.74
C ARG A 39 52.99 20.23 -47.63
N VAL A 40 53.00 19.68 -46.41
CA VAL A 40 53.12 18.25 -46.19
C VAL A 40 51.73 17.66 -46.39
N ARG A 41 51.61 16.57 -47.15
CA ARG A 41 50.33 15.91 -47.47
C ARG A 41 49.71 15.34 -46.19
N PHE A 42 48.93 16.15 -45.48
CA PHE A 42 48.15 15.75 -44.29
C PHE A 42 46.96 14.82 -44.62
N GLY A 43 46.66 14.60 -45.91
CA GLY A 43 45.49 13.84 -46.36
C GLY A 43 45.49 12.34 -46.01
N ILE A 44 46.63 11.75 -45.63
CA ILE A 44 46.71 10.34 -45.22
C ILE A 44 47.04 10.20 -43.73
N ILE A 45 47.81 11.13 -43.17
CA ILE A 45 48.26 11.07 -41.78
C ILE A 45 47.10 11.30 -40.83
N ILE A 46 46.20 12.26 -41.11
CA ILE A 46 45.07 12.56 -40.22
C ILE A 46 44.08 11.39 -40.17
N PRO A 47 43.61 10.81 -41.31
CA PRO A 47 42.74 9.64 -41.26
C PRO A 47 43.39 8.43 -40.58
N ALA A 48 44.69 8.20 -40.79
CA ALA A 48 45.40 7.10 -40.14
C ALA A 48 45.50 7.30 -38.62
N LEU A 49 45.74 8.54 -38.15
CA LEU A 49 45.74 8.87 -36.72
C LEU A 49 44.34 8.74 -36.11
N CYS A 50 43.30 9.16 -36.81
CA CYS A 50 41.91 8.99 -36.36
C CYS A 50 41.54 7.50 -36.29
N LEU A 51 41.93 6.69 -37.28
CA LEU A 51 41.72 5.24 -37.27
C LEU A 51 42.48 4.57 -36.11
N LEU A 52 43.74 4.97 -35.88
CA LEU A 52 44.55 4.46 -34.78
C LEU A 52 43.94 4.80 -33.42
N LEU A 53 43.46 6.04 -33.23
CA LEU A 53 42.78 6.48 -32.01
C LEU A 53 41.45 5.75 -31.81
N TRP A 54 40.71 5.49 -32.89
CA TRP A 54 39.47 4.71 -32.83
C TRP A 54 39.72 3.24 -32.48
N ILE A 55 40.75 2.62 -33.06
CA ILE A 55 41.18 1.26 -32.69
C ILE A 55 41.64 1.21 -31.23
N LEU A 56 42.42 2.20 -30.77
CA LEU A 56 42.82 2.31 -29.37
C LEU A 56 41.61 2.50 -28.45
N TYR A 57 40.61 3.27 -28.85
CA TYR A 57 39.36 3.42 -28.09
C TYR A 57 38.56 2.11 -28.01
N LEU A 58 38.49 1.35 -29.10
CA LEU A 58 37.83 0.04 -29.11
C LEU A 58 38.58 -1.00 -28.29
N VAL A 59 39.90 -1.06 -28.42
CA VAL A 59 40.74 -1.96 -27.62
C VAL A 59 40.65 -1.57 -26.15
N ASN A 60 40.68 -0.28 -25.81
CA ASN A 60 40.54 0.16 -24.42
C ASN A 60 39.12 -0.09 -23.88
N SER A 61 38.06 0.07 -24.69
CA SER A 61 36.68 -0.29 -24.29
C SER A 61 36.50 -1.79 -24.11
N PHE A 62 37.12 -2.60 -24.97
CA PHE A 62 37.08 -4.06 -24.88
C PHE A 62 37.89 -4.58 -23.70
N LEU A 63 39.08 -4.03 -23.44
CA LEU A 63 39.89 -4.34 -22.27
C LEU A 63 39.20 -3.83 -20.98
N TYR A 64 38.51 -2.68 -21.02
CA TYR A 64 37.70 -2.20 -19.90
C TYR A 64 36.50 -3.15 -19.65
N GLY A 65 35.90 -3.70 -20.71
CA GLY A 65 34.89 -4.76 -20.59
C GLY A 65 35.45 -6.09 -20.07
N LEU A 66 36.69 -6.46 -20.40
CA LEU A 66 37.31 -7.71 -19.93
C LEU A 66 37.83 -7.63 -18.49
N PHE A 67 38.37 -6.47 -18.09
CA PHE A 67 38.95 -6.28 -16.75
C PHE A 67 37.97 -5.65 -15.75
N PHE A 68 36.94 -4.94 -16.21
CA PHE A 68 35.95 -4.25 -15.38
C PHE A 68 34.49 -4.53 -15.77
N GLY A 69 34.23 -5.34 -16.80
CA GLY A 69 32.90 -5.84 -17.17
C GLY A 69 32.47 -7.03 -16.33
N SER A 70 32.59 -6.89 -15.01
CA SER A 70 31.79 -7.56 -14.00
C SER A 70 31.94 -6.74 -12.72
N THR A 71 31.35 -5.55 -12.72
CA THR A 71 30.98 -4.69 -11.57
C THR A 71 30.67 -3.28 -12.09
N ARG A 72 29.49 -3.11 -12.69
CA ARG A 72 28.85 -1.79 -12.72
C ARG A 72 27.46 -1.90 -12.09
N ASN A 73 27.52 -2.04 -10.76
CA ASN A 73 26.48 -1.62 -9.83
C ASN A 73 26.12 -0.17 -10.14
N GLY A 74 24.88 0.06 -10.54
CA GLY A 74 24.18 1.29 -10.19
C GLY A 74 23.84 1.22 -8.71
N ASN A 75 24.78 1.60 -7.84
CA ASN A 75 24.50 1.95 -6.46
C ASN A 75 23.83 3.33 -6.45
N ASN A 76 22.51 3.33 -6.46
CA ASN A 76 21.64 4.13 -5.59
C ASN A 76 20.25 3.49 -5.69
N ASP A 77 19.66 3.21 -4.53
CA ASP A 77 18.40 2.47 -4.32
C ASP A 77 18.46 0.94 -4.26
N GLN A 78 19.52 0.39 -3.66
CA GLN A 78 19.38 -0.88 -2.92
C GLN A 78 18.84 -0.59 -1.51
N ARG A 79 17.54 -0.27 -1.42
CA ARG A 79 16.76 -0.94 -0.37
C ARG A 79 16.54 -2.34 -0.91
N ALA A 80 17.31 -3.29 -0.39
CA ALA A 80 16.96 -4.69 -0.54
C ALA A 80 15.46 -4.84 -0.21
N PRO A 81 14.65 -5.54 -1.03
CA PRO A 81 13.41 -6.08 -0.48
C PRO A 81 13.87 -6.92 0.71
N SER A 82 13.49 -6.51 1.90
CA SER A 82 13.70 -7.30 3.09
C SER A 82 12.99 -8.63 2.82
N ASN A 83 13.77 -9.66 2.50
CA ASN A 83 13.40 -11.05 2.74
C ASN A 83 13.27 -11.20 4.26
N HIS A 84 12.25 -10.57 4.80
CA HIS A 84 11.70 -10.83 6.10
C HIS A 84 10.44 -11.63 5.80
N GLY A 85 10.63 -12.93 5.56
CA GLY A 85 9.62 -13.86 6.09
C GLY A 85 9.41 -13.48 7.57
N PRO A 86 8.20 -13.70 8.13
CA PRO A 86 7.81 -13.16 9.43
C PRO A 86 8.98 -13.30 10.39
N GLY A 87 9.59 -12.16 10.73
CA GLY A 87 10.82 -12.14 11.51
C GLY A 87 10.59 -12.98 12.77
N LYS A 88 11.66 -13.58 13.32
CA LYS A 88 11.52 -14.23 14.63
C LYS A 88 10.77 -13.24 15.53
N PRO A 89 9.61 -13.63 16.10
CA PRO A 89 8.77 -12.70 16.82
C PRO A 89 9.61 -12.01 17.88
N PRO A 90 9.42 -10.71 18.10
CA PRO A 90 10.26 -9.94 18.98
C PRO A 90 10.32 -10.60 20.36
N THR A 91 11.48 -10.51 21.01
CA THR A 91 11.86 -11.27 22.21
C THR A 91 10.95 -11.02 23.43
N TRP A 92 10.07 -10.02 23.39
CA TRP A 92 9.11 -9.71 24.44
C TRP A 92 7.72 -10.34 24.23
N LEU A 93 7.47 -11.00 23.09
CA LEU A 93 6.46 -12.06 22.99
C LEU A 93 6.95 -13.24 23.85
N ASP A 94 7.01 -13.00 25.16
CA ASP A 94 6.83 -14.04 26.14
C ASP A 94 5.41 -14.53 25.87
N ARG A 95 5.34 -15.54 24.99
CA ARG A 95 4.16 -16.35 24.77
C ARG A 95 3.95 -17.11 26.09
N GLY A 96 3.59 -16.39 27.16
CA GLY A 96 2.85 -16.98 28.26
C GLY A 96 1.76 -17.84 27.64
N ASP A 97 1.43 -18.96 28.27
CA ASP A 97 0.74 -20.13 27.71
C ASP A 97 -0.65 -19.83 27.10
N ILE A 98 -0.67 -19.03 26.04
CA ILE A 98 -1.83 -18.62 25.24
C ILE A 98 -2.10 -19.71 24.19
N SER A 99 -1.25 -20.74 24.10
CA SER A 99 -1.54 -22.01 23.42
C SER A 99 -2.86 -22.62 23.89
N GLU A 100 -3.24 -22.38 25.15
CA GLU A 100 -4.49 -22.87 25.75
C GLU A 100 -5.73 -22.06 25.34
N LEU A 101 -5.57 -20.81 24.91
CA LEU A 101 -6.66 -20.01 24.39
C LEU A 101 -6.92 -20.43 22.95
N ASP A 102 -7.79 -21.42 22.81
CA ASP A 102 -8.37 -21.80 21.53
C ASP A 102 -9.28 -20.67 21.01
N MET A 103 -8.68 -19.55 20.59
CA MET A 103 -9.38 -18.41 19.99
C MET A 103 -9.83 -18.72 18.55
N ARG A 104 -10.02 -19.99 18.19
CA ARG A 104 -10.56 -20.33 16.88
C ARG A 104 -12.04 -19.97 16.91
N PRO A 105 -12.53 -19.12 16.00
CA PRO A 105 -13.97 -18.94 15.87
C PRO A 105 -14.57 -20.31 15.56
N VAL A 106 -15.24 -20.90 16.54
CA VAL A 106 -16.00 -22.15 16.36
C VAL A 106 -17.32 -21.86 15.63
N GLU A 107 -17.84 -20.65 15.81
CA GLU A 107 -18.82 -20.04 14.92
C GLU A 107 -18.26 -20.08 13.49
N GLY A 108 -19.02 -20.61 12.54
CA GLY A 108 -18.54 -20.77 11.16
C GLY A 108 -17.82 -22.08 10.84
N THR A 109 -17.67 -23.00 11.80
CA THR A 109 -17.06 -24.33 11.52
C THR A 109 -17.77 -25.02 10.35
N ASN A 110 -17.02 -25.47 9.35
CA ASN A 110 -17.53 -26.11 8.14
C ASN A 110 -18.62 -25.31 7.39
N MET A 111 -18.60 -23.97 7.47
CA MET A 111 -19.52 -23.10 6.74
C MET A 111 -18.94 -22.53 5.45
N THR A 112 -17.66 -22.77 5.18
CA THR A 112 -16.97 -22.20 4.01
C THR A 112 -16.43 -23.29 3.10
N THR A 113 -16.56 -23.10 1.79
CA THR A 113 -15.78 -23.83 0.78
C THR A 113 -14.65 -22.96 0.31
N ALA A 114 -13.39 -23.43 0.44
CA ALA A 114 -12.26 -22.77 -0.21
C ALA A 114 -12.25 -23.12 -1.70
N ILE A 115 -12.06 -22.13 -2.56
CA ILE A 115 -12.08 -22.25 -4.02
C ILE A 115 -10.74 -21.75 -4.51
N LEU A 116 -9.94 -22.69 -5.00
CA LEU A 116 -8.61 -22.43 -5.52
C LEU A 116 -8.66 -22.52 -7.05
N LEU A 117 -8.31 -21.43 -7.73
CA LEU A 117 -8.11 -21.46 -9.17
C LEU A 117 -6.70 -21.94 -9.46
N SER A 118 -6.58 -23.02 -10.23
CA SER A 118 -5.30 -23.62 -10.62
C SER A 118 -5.05 -23.41 -12.11
N TRP A 119 -3.84 -22.98 -12.45
CA TRP A 119 -3.36 -22.88 -13.84
C TRP A 119 -1.99 -23.55 -14.00
N GLU A 120 -0.88 -22.82 -13.81
CA GLU A 120 0.49 -23.33 -14.06
C GLU A 120 1.21 -23.80 -12.77
N ARG A 121 0.71 -23.49 -11.57
CA ARG A 121 1.53 -23.48 -10.34
C ARG A 121 1.19 -24.61 -9.37
N LEU A 122 1.32 -25.86 -9.81
CA LEU A 122 0.93 -27.04 -9.00
C LEU A 122 1.63 -27.12 -7.63
N ASP A 123 2.92 -26.77 -7.54
CA ASP A 123 3.63 -26.85 -6.25
C ASP A 123 3.20 -25.75 -5.27
N SER A 124 2.96 -24.53 -5.76
CA SER A 124 2.34 -23.46 -4.98
C SER A 124 0.95 -23.87 -4.50
N LEU A 125 0.15 -24.49 -5.37
CA LEU A 125 -1.17 -24.99 -5.02
C LEU A 125 -1.12 -26.05 -3.91
N LYS A 126 -0.15 -26.98 -3.94
CA LYS A 126 0.04 -27.96 -2.85
C LYS A 126 0.38 -27.29 -1.53
N GLU A 127 1.24 -26.27 -1.56
CA GLU A 127 1.59 -25.49 -0.37
C GLU A 127 0.38 -24.74 0.20
N ILE A 128 -0.44 -24.14 -0.67
CA ILE A 128 -1.70 -23.49 -0.29
C ILE A 128 -2.66 -24.51 0.34
N VAL A 129 -2.89 -25.66 -0.28
CA VAL A 129 -3.79 -26.68 0.29
C VAL A 129 -3.30 -27.18 1.63
N ARG A 130 -1.99 -27.42 1.78
CA ARG A 130 -1.38 -27.81 3.06
C ARG A 130 -1.61 -26.75 4.15
N HIS A 131 -1.57 -25.47 3.78
CA HIS A 131 -1.86 -24.35 4.66
C HIS A 131 -3.34 -24.24 5.04
N LEU A 132 -4.27 -24.41 4.08
CA LEU A 132 -5.71 -24.28 4.32
C LEU A 132 -6.33 -25.49 5.04
N CYS A 133 -5.83 -26.70 4.79
CA CYS A 133 -6.43 -27.96 5.26
C CYS A 133 -6.73 -28.02 6.78
N PRO A 134 -5.83 -27.54 7.68
CA PRO A 134 -6.04 -27.59 9.12
C PRO A 134 -7.15 -26.64 9.63
N HIS A 135 -7.58 -25.65 8.83
CA HIS A 135 -8.59 -24.68 9.26
C HIS A 135 -9.97 -25.33 9.32
N VAL A 136 -10.63 -25.22 10.48
CA VAL A 136 -11.94 -25.83 10.75
C VAL A 136 -13.12 -25.11 10.08
N MET A 137 -12.93 -23.87 9.64
CA MET A 137 -13.95 -23.12 8.88
C MET A 137 -14.24 -23.75 7.50
N PHE A 138 -13.24 -24.43 6.91
CA PHE A 138 -13.38 -25.06 5.61
C PHE A 138 -14.01 -26.44 5.73
N LYS A 139 -15.20 -26.56 5.14
CA LYS A 139 -15.89 -27.83 4.90
C LYS A 139 -15.19 -28.64 3.83
N GLU A 140 -14.85 -27.99 2.72
CA GLU A 140 -14.19 -28.56 1.56
C GLU A 140 -13.23 -27.53 0.94
N ILE A 141 -12.23 -28.01 0.21
CA ILE A 141 -11.32 -27.22 -0.62
C ILE A 141 -11.55 -27.68 -2.07
N MET A 142 -12.31 -26.90 -2.82
CA MET A 142 -12.57 -27.12 -4.25
C MET A 142 -11.45 -26.49 -5.08
N ILE A 143 -10.71 -27.35 -5.79
CA ILE A 143 -9.69 -26.92 -6.74
C ILE A 143 -10.32 -26.94 -8.13
N TRP A 144 -10.41 -25.78 -8.75
CA TRP A 144 -10.81 -25.65 -10.14
C TRP A 144 -9.57 -25.59 -11.02
N ASN A 145 -9.30 -26.67 -11.74
CA ASN A 145 -8.17 -26.75 -12.64
C ASN A 145 -8.55 -26.20 -14.03
N ASN A 146 -8.04 -25.02 -14.37
CA ASN A 146 -8.23 -24.39 -15.68
C ASN A 146 -7.21 -24.89 -16.72
N LYS A 147 -6.19 -25.68 -16.33
CA LYS A 147 -5.16 -26.18 -17.23
C LYS A 147 -5.59 -27.50 -17.87
N VAL A 148 -6.08 -27.43 -19.11
CA VAL A 148 -6.75 -28.53 -19.85
C VAL A 148 -5.83 -29.72 -20.13
N ASP A 149 -4.54 -29.47 -20.34
CA ASP A 149 -3.52 -30.48 -20.65
C ASP A 149 -3.00 -31.22 -19.41
N VAL A 150 -3.38 -30.78 -18.21
CA VAL A 150 -2.97 -31.38 -16.94
C VAL A 150 -4.19 -31.93 -16.22
N HIS A 151 -4.15 -33.19 -15.81
CA HIS A 151 -5.18 -33.78 -14.98
C HIS A 151 -4.73 -33.81 -13.52
N LEU A 152 -5.47 -33.14 -12.64
CA LEU A 152 -5.20 -33.14 -11.20
C LEU A 152 -6.05 -34.20 -10.50
N GLU A 153 -5.46 -34.84 -9.48
CA GLU A 153 -6.12 -35.83 -8.64
C GLU A 153 -6.09 -35.40 -7.16
N GLU A 154 -7.14 -35.70 -6.39
CA GLU A 154 -7.26 -35.31 -4.97
C GLU A 154 -6.09 -35.82 -4.12
N LYS A 155 -5.60 -37.04 -4.42
CA LYS A 155 -4.48 -37.67 -3.71
C LYS A 155 -3.16 -36.89 -3.80
N MET A 156 -3.04 -35.95 -4.76
CA MET A 156 -1.85 -35.12 -4.92
C MET A 156 -1.65 -34.12 -3.77
N PHE A 157 -2.69 -33.85 -2.99
CA PHE A 157 -2.71 -32.75 -2.02
C PHE A 157 -2.65 -33.19 -0.55
N ASN A 158 -2.71 -34.48 -0.26
CA ASN A 158 -2.66 -35.04 1.10
C ASN A 158 -3.64 -34.38 2.10
N CYS A 159 -4.81 -33.97 1.63
CA CYS A 159 -5.83 -33.33 2.45
C CYS A 159 -7.20 -33.97 2.18
N PRO A 160 -7.91 -34.50 3.20
CA PRO A 160 -9.17 -35.22 3.01
C PRO A 160 -10.34 -34.30 2.62
N LYS A 161 -10.16 -32.98 2.70
CA LYS A 161 -11.17 -31.97 2.33
C LYS A 161 -11.12 -31.59 0.85
N VAL A 162 -10.13 -32.06 0.10
CA VAL A 162 -9.91 -31.63 -1.28
C VAL A 162 -10.89 -32.30 -2.22
N ARG A 163 -11.46 -31.50 -3.11
CA ARG A 163 -12.22 -31.95 -4.27
C ARG A 163 -11.68 -31.26 -5.50
N VAL A 164 -11.41 -32.02 -6.56
CA VAL A 164 -10.86 -31.47 -7.81
C VAL A 164 -11.91 -31.44 -8.91
N PHE A 165 -12.03 -30.31 -9.59
CA PHE A 165 -12.76 -30.17 -10.84
C PHE A 165 -11.78 -29.87 -11.98
N ASN A 166 -11.59 -30.83 -12.89
CA ASN A 166 -10.76 -30.65 -14.09
C ASN A 166 -11.60 -30.06 -15.22
N SER A 167 -11.41 -28.77 -15.50
CA SER A 167 -12.20 -28.06 -16.51
C SER A 167 -11.80 -28.48 -17.92
N PRO A 168 -12.75 -28.67 -18.86
CA PRO A 168 -12.44 -29.00 -20.25
C PRO A 168 -11.87 -27.81 -21.03
N ASN A 169 -11.94 -26.60 -20.49
CA ASN A 169 -11.43 -25.37 -21.07
C ASN A 169 -10.95 -24.39 -19.99
N ASN A 170 -10.12 -23.43 -20.37
CA ASN A 170 -9.79 -22.30 -19.49
C ASN A 170 -11.03 -21.42 -19.29
N MET A 171 -11.57 -21.39 -18.07
CA MET A 171 -12.69 -20.51 -17.69
C MET A 171 -12.22 -19.22 -17.00
N PHE A 172 -10.92 -18.92 -17.03
CA PHE A 172 -10.32 -17.73 -16.44
C PHE A 172 -10.83 -17.52 -15.01
N PHE A 173 -11.28 -16.30 -14.70
CA PHE A 173 -11.74 -15.92 -13.38
C PHE A 173 -13.17 -16.37 -13.10
N VAL A 174 -14.02 -16.55 -14.13
CA VAL A 174 -15.43 -16.93 -13.90
C VAL A 174 -15.58 -18.29 -13.24
N ALA A 175 -14.58 -19.15 -13.42
CA ALA A 175 -14.44 -20.43 -12.74
C ALA A 175 -14.73 -20.35 -11.24
N ARG A 176 -14.26 -19.32 -10.53
CA ARG A 176 -14.42 -19.24 -9.06
C ARG A 176 -15.87 -19.01 -8.66
N TYR A 177 -16.61 -18.22 -9.43
CA TYR A 177 -18.03 -17.95 -9.18
C TYR A 177 -18.90 -19.16 -9.50
N MET A 178 -18.58 -19.87 -10.59
CA MET A 178 -19.25 -21.14 -10.93
C MET A 178 -19.01 -22.19 -9.85
N ALA A 179 -17.75 -22.37 -9.43
CA ALA A 179 -17.39 -23.25 -8.33
C ALA A 179 -18.22 -22.92 -7.08
N CYS A 180 -18.22 -21.66 -6.65
CA CYS A 180 -18.95 -21.22 -5.46
C CYS A 180 -20.46 -21.49 -5.54
N ALA A 181 -21.09 -21.15 -6.67
CA ALA A 181 -22.52 -21.38 -6.88
C ALA A 181 -22.88 -22.88 -6.80
N MET A 182 -21.96 -23.77 -7.19
CA MET A 182 -22.14 -25.22 -7.12
C MET A 182 -21.90 -25.83 -5.72
N THR A 183 -21.32 -25.06 -4.78
CA THR A 183 -21.04 -25.57 -3.43
C THR A 183 -22.30 -25.65 -2.58
N SER A 184 -22.22 -26.48 -1.53
CA SER A 184 -23.29 -26.60 -0.52
C SER A 184 -23.07 -25.70 0.69
N SER A 185 -21.89 -25.09 0.81
CA SER A 185 -21.54 -24.18 1.90
C SER A 185 -22.23 -22.82 1.71
N PRO A 186 -22.63 -22.13 2.79
CA PRO A 186 -23.19 -20.78 2.68
C PRO A 186 -22.13 -19.74 2.26
N TYR A 187 -20.85 -20.00 2.52
CA TYR A 187 -19.76 -19.08 2.24
C TYR A 187 -18.71 -19.69 1.31
N CYS A 188 -18.03 -18.80 0.59
CA CYS A 188 -16.95 -19.14 -0.32
C CYS A 188 -15.71 -18.32 0.03
N TYR A 189 -14.56 -18.98 0.07
CA TYR A 189 -13.25 -18.36 0.14
C TYR A 189 -12.56 -18.48 -1.20
N PHE A 190 -12.03 -17.41 -1.77
CA PHE A 190 -11.30 -17.42 -3.03
C PHE A 190 -9.83 -17.11 -2.83
N GLN A 191 -8.97 -17.83 -3.55
CA GLN A 191 -7.53 -17.58 -3.58
C GLN A 191 -6.93 -18.08 -4.91
N ASP A 192 -5.96 -17.35 -5.44
CA ASP A 192 -5.18 -17.73 -6.62
C ASP A 192 -4.00 -18.63 -6.23
N ASP A 193 -3.37 -19.29 -7.20
CA ASP A 193 -2.30 -20.28 -6.98
C ASP A 193 -0.89 -19.67 -6.78
N ASP A 194 -0.77 -18.36 -6.52
CA ASP A 194 0.50 -17.63 -6.34
C ASP A 194 0.65 -16.89 -5.01
N TRP A 195 -0.35 -16.91 -4.13
CA TRP A 195 -0.29 -16.23 -2.83
C TRP A 195 -0.42 -17.20 -1.67
N LYS A 196 0.22 -16.90 -0.54
CA LYS A 196 -0.02 -17.54 0.75
C LYS A 196 -0.55 -16.53 1.74
N ILE A 197 -1.76 -16.80 2.24
CA ILE A 197 -2.52 -15.87 3.09
C ILE A 197 -2.42 -16.31 4.54
N HIS A 198 -1.70 -15.56 5.35
CA HIS A 198 -1.40 -15.94 6.74
C HIS A 198 -2.55 -15.64 7.71
N TYR A 199 -3.36 -14.61 7.42
CA TYR A 199 -4.27 -14.00 8.39
C TYR A 199 -5.73 -14.46 8.26
N LEU A 200 -5.92 -15.75 8.04
CA LEU A 200 -7.22 -16.33 7.72
C LEU A 200 -8.22 -16.26 8.87
N ARG A 201 -7.77 -16.34 10.13
CA ARG A 201 -8.66 -16.28 11.30
C ARG A 201 -9.21 -14.89 11.48
N SER A 202 -8.37 -13.87 11.37
CA SER A 202 -8.77 -12.47 11.48
C SER A 202 -9.74 -12.11 10.36
N MET A 203 -9.43 -12.51 9.12
CA MET A 203 -10.32 -12.30 7.98
C MET A 203 -11.66 -13.02 8.16
N TYR A 204 -11.66 -14.27 8.62
CA TYR A 204 -12.89 -15.04 8.81
C TYR A 204 -13.75 -14.52 9.96
N ALA A 205 -13.13 -14.19 11.11
CA ALA A 205 -13.84 -13.60 12.24
C ALA A 205 -14.45 -12.22 11.90
N ASN A 206 -13.75 -11.42 11.09
CA ASN A 206 -14.28 -10.16 10.57
C ASN A 206 -15.47 -10.39 9.62
N PHE A 207 -15.35 -11.35 8.71
CA PHE A 207 -16.42 -11.74 7.78
C PHE A 207 -17.68 -12.19 8.52
N LEU A 208 -17.56 -13.04 9.54
CA LEU A 208 -18.73 -13.54 10.28
C LEU A 208 -19.54 -12.43 10.97
N ARG A 209 -18.94 -11.29 11.29
CA ARG A 209 -19.67 -10.14 11.86
C ARG A 209 -20.51 -9.40 10.84
N HIS A 210 -20.00 -9.32 9.61
CA HIS A 210 -20.64 -8.59 8.52
C HIS A 210 -20.59 -9.41 7.22
N PRO A 211 -21.27 -10.57 7.17
CA PRO A 211 -21.19 -11.48 6.04
C PRO A 211 -21.83 -10.90 4.77
N GLN A 212 -22.63 -9.84 4.89
CA GLN A 212 -23.23 -9.13 3.75
C GLN A 212 -22.19 -8.41 2.88
N PHE A 213 -20.99 -8.15 3.37
CA PHE A 213 -19.91 -7.52 2.59
C PHE A 213 -18.97 -8.56 2.01
N LEU A 214 -18.32 -8.20 0.90
CA LEU A 214 -17.10 -8.86 0.45
C LEU A 214 -15.97 -8.51 1.40
N HIS A 215 -15.28 -9.51 1.96
CA HIS A 215 -14.07 -9.31 2.74
C HIS A 215 -12.86 -9.73 1.91
N THR A 216 -11.82 -8.92 1.87
CA THR A 216 -10.60 -9.24 1.11
C THR A 216 -9.36 -8.95 1.93
N ASP A 217 -8.27 -9.62 1.57
CA ASP A 217 -6.96 -9.40 2.12
C ASP A 217 -6.05 -8.81 1.03
N THR A 218 -5.27 -7.78 1.37
CA THR A 218 -4.40 -7.10 0.42
C THR A 218 -3.20 -6.40 1.06
N ASN A 219 -2.23 -6.01 0.24
CA ASN A 219 -1.07 -5.22 0.69
C ASN A 219 -1.34 -3.71 0.61
N SER A 220 -0.49 -2.89 1.23
CA SER A 220 -0.67 -1.44 1.29
C SER A 220 -0.76 -0.72 -0.05
N ASP A 221 0.01 -1.15 -1.05
CA ASP A 221 -0.01 -0.61 -2.41
C ASP A 221 -1.38 -0.80 -3.06
N VAL A 222 -1.89 -2.02 -2.98
CA VAL A 222 -3.17 -2.40 -3.54
C VAL A 222 -4.31 -1.81 -2.73
N TRP A 223 -4.21 -1.80 -1.40
CA TRP A 223 -5.20 -1.19 -0.51
C TRP A 223 -5.44 0.28 -0.85
N ALA A 224 -4.37 1.03 -1.12
CA ALA A 224 -4.45 2.44 -1.55
C ALA A 224 -5.08 2.61 -2.94
N LEU A 225 -5.08 1.59 -3.78
CA LEU A 225 -5.81 1.60 -5.03
C LEU A 225 -7.30 1.28 -4.78
N THR A 226 -7.59 0.22 -4.04
CA THR A 226 -8.93 -0.37 -3.89
C THR A 226 -9.83 0.28 -2.82
N ASN A 227 -9.28 1.08 -1.90
CA ASN A 227 -10.04 1.84 -0.90
C ASN A 227 -10.04 3.35 -1.14
N TRP A 228 -9.41 3.79 -2.24
CA TRP A 228 -9.29 5.21 -2.56
C TRP A 228 -9.45 5.45 -4.07
N ARG A 229 -8.48 5.06 -4.90
CA ARG A 229 -8.45 5.42 -6.32
C ARG A 229 -9.47 4.66 -7.18
N TRP A 230 -9.89 3.47 -6.79
CA TRP A 230 -10.79 2.59 -7.55
C TRP A 230 -12.12 2.39 -6.83
N CYS A 231 -12.60 3.48 -6.27
CA CYS A 231 -13.90 3.63 -5.68
C CYS A 231 -14.74 4.57 -6.52
N PHE A 232 -16.04 4.29 -6.61
CA PHE A 232 -16.98 4.91 -7.52
C PHE A 232 -18.21 5.30 -6.72
N PHE A 233 -18.38 6.61 -6.53
CA PHE A 233 -19.49 7.17 -5.77
C PHE A 233 -20.31 8.14 -6.61
N GLU A 234 -21.62 7.96 -6.66
CA GLU A 234 -22.54 8.90 -7.33
C GLU A 234 -23.88 8.92 -6.61
N ASP A 235 -24.24 10.07 -6.04
CA ASP A 235 -25.40 10.21 -5.17
C ASP A 235 -26.71 10.15 -5.97
N GLU A 236 -26.73 10.61 -7.23
CA GLU A 236 -27.94 10.64 -8.04
C GLU A 236 -28.48 9.25 -8.39
N VAL A 237 -27.60 8.25 -8.43
CA VAL A 237 -27.96 6.85 -8.72
C VAL A 237 -27.66 5.90 -7.55
N ASN A 238 -27.29 6.42 -6.38
CA ASN A 238 -26.83 5.64 -5.23
C ASN A 238 -25.75 4.61 -5.59
N MET A 239 -24.70 5.05 -6.28
CA MET A 239 -23.51 4.24 -6.50
C MET A 239 -22.55 4.44 -5.32
N HIS A 240 -22.11 3.34 -4.71
CA HIS A 240 -21.20 3.31 -3.56
C HIS A 240 -20.38 2.03 -3.60
N SER A 241 -19.50 1.94 -4.60
CA SER A 241 -18.83 0.70 -4.95
C SER A 241 -17.32 0.88 -5.05
N CYS A 242 -16.54 -0.15 -4.72
CA CYS A 242 -15.11 -0.15 -4.98
C CYS A 242 -14.67 -1.49 -5.57
N PHE A 243 -13.68 -1.43 -6.45
CA PHE A 243 -13.03 -2.63 -6.95
C PHE A 243 -12.14 -3.25 -5.85
N SER A 244 -12.08 -4.58 -5.81
CA SER A 244 -11.12 -5.33 -5.01
C SER A 244 -10.52 -6.49 -5.80
N TRP A 245 -9.25 -6.79 -5.55
CA TRP A 245 -8.65 -8.06 -5.95
C TRP A 245 -9.15 -9.19 -5.06
N LEU A 246 -9.46 -10.33 -5.68
CA LEU A 246 -9.99 -11.51 -4.98
C LEU A 246 -8.95 -12.61 -4.77
N GLY A 247 -7.89 -12.63 -5.59
CA GLY A 247 -6.89 -13.68 -5.64
C GLY A 247 -6.01 -13.78 -4.40
N THR A 248 -5.87 -12.69 -3.67
CA THR A 248 -5.05 -12.58 -2.45
C THR A 248 -5.81 -12.98 -1.18
N GLY A 249 -6.85 -13.81 -1.31
CA GLY A 249 -7.73 -14.18 -0.20
C GLY A 249 -8.95 -13.28 -0.14
N SER A 250 -10.12 -13.87 -0.31
CA SER A 250 -11.39 -13.16 -0.16
C SER A 250 -12.52 -14.07 0.31
N LEU A 251 -13.45 -13.52 1.08
CA LEU A 251 -14.64 -14.20 1.57
C LEU A 251 -15.90 -13.49 1.07
N ALA A 252 -16.82 -14.27 0.54
CA ALA A 252 -18.15 -13.82 0.15
C ALA A 252 -19.20 -14.87 0.49
N THR A 253 -20.46 -14.45 0.57
CA THR A 253 -21.56 -15.41 0.63
C THR A 253 -21.79 -16.03 -0.74
N ARG A 254 -22.26 -17.28 -0.74
CA ARG A 254 -22.74 -17.93 -1.96
C ARG A 254 -23.89 -17.15 -2.59
N GLU A 255 -24.72 -16.50 -1.77
CA GLU A 255 -25.81 -15.64 -2.23
C GLU A 255 -25.31 -14.44 -3.05
N SER A 256 -24.30 -13.72 -2.57
CA SER A 256 -23.67 -12.61 -3.31
C SER A 256 -23.11 -13.09 -4.66
N VAL A 257 -22.56 -14.30 -4.71
CA VAL A 257 -22.06 -14.89 -5.97
C VAL A 257 -23.19 -15.26 -6.93
N VAL A 258 -24.26 -15.88 -6.44
CA VAL A 258 -25.43 -16.20 -7.26
C VAL A 258 -26.08 -14.91 -7.78
N LYS A 259 -26.15 -13.87 -6.95
CA LYS A 259 -26.61 -12.54 -7.35
C LYS A 259 -25.73 -11.97 -8.47
N PHE A 260 -24.40 -12.04 -8.34
CA PHE A 260 -23.49 -11.63 -9.41
C PHE A 260 -23.72 -12.36 -10.74
N LEU A 261 -23.96 -13.68 -10.70
CA LEU A 261 -24.27 -14.43 -11.92
C LEU A 261 -25.59 -13.94 -12.57
N LYS A 262 -26.60 -13.54 -11.79
CA LYS A 262 -27.81 -12.89 -12.33
C LYS A 262 -27.52 -11.50 -12.90
N GLN A 263 -26.76 -10.68 -12.17
CA GLN A 263 -26.33 -9.35 -12.61
C GLN A 263 -25.60 -9.42 -13.97
N SER A 264 -24.75 -10.44 -14.17
CA SER A 264 -24.07 -10.66 -15.46
C SER A 264 -25.04 -10.91 -16.63
N SER A 265 -26.17 -11.57 -16.36
CA SER A 265 -27.21 -11.82 -17.35
C SER A 265 -28.02 -10.57 -17.67
N VAL A 266 -28.45 -9.80 -16.66
CA VAL A 266 -29.30 -8.60 -16.86
C VAL A 266 -28.52 -7.41 -17.41
N THR A 267 -27.20 -7.39 -17.23
CA THR A 267 -26.29 -6.39 -17.83
C THR A 267 -25.73 -6.81 -19.18
N GLU A 268 -26.21 -7.93 -19.73
CA GLU A 268 -25.85 -8.46 -21.05
C GLU A 268 -24.32 -8.53 -21.24
N MET A 269 -23.61 -9.15 -20.28
CA MET A 269 -22.17 -9.35 -20.42
C MET A 269 -21.85 -10.22 -21.64
N ASP A 270 -20.90 -9.76 -22.44
CA ASP A 270 -20.36 -10.62 -23.50
C ASP A 270 -19.53 -11.78 -22.89
N PRO A 271 -19.24 -12.86 -23.66
CA PRO A 271 -18.51 -14.01 -23.12
C PRO A 271 -17.12 -13.68 -22.54
N LEU A 272 -16.45 -12.64 -23.04
CA LEU A 272 -15.14 -12.23 -22.56
C LEU A 272 -15.24 -11.41 -21.28
N GLU A 273 -16.23 -10.50 -21.19
CA GLU A 273 -16.59 -9.81 -19.95
C GLU A 273 -16.92 -10.81 -18.84
N PHE A 274 -17.74 -11.80 -19.18
CA PHE A 274 -18.11 -12.86 -18.25
C PHE A 274 -16.89 -13.67 -17.78
N ALA A 275 -15.99 -14.06 -18.69
CA ALA A 275 -14.74 -14.75 -18.36
C ALA A 275 -13.85 -13.94 -17.40
N TYR A 276 -13.90 -12.61 -17.48
CA TYR A 276 -13.17 -11.68 -16.62
C TYR A 276 -13.96 -11.21 -15.40
N GLY A 277 -14.83 -12.07 -14.86
CA GLY A 277 -15.74 -11.75 -13.76
C GLY A 277 -15.11 -11.07 -12.53
N ASP A 278 -13.81 -11.28 -12.24
CA ASP A 278 -13.11 -10.58 -11.16
C ASP A 278 -13.10 -9.06 -11.31
N MET A 279 -13.11 -8.55 -12.55
CA MET A 279 -13.16 -7.10 -12.83
C MET A 279 -14.53 -6.50 -12.54
N TYR A 280 -15.55 -7.34 -12.38
CA TYR A 280 -16.95 -6.96 -12.24
C TYR A 280 -17.51 -7.22 -10.85
N PHE A 281 -17.17 -8.37 -10.26
CA PHE A 281 -17.84 -8.89 -9.07
C PHE A 281 -17.94 -7.89 -7.93
N SER A 282 -16.80 -7.37 -7.46
CA SER A 282 -16.77 -6.41 -6.34
C SER A 282 -17.54 -5.13 -6.66
N THR A 283 -17.36 -4.59 -7.87
CA THR A 283 -18.06 -3.39 -8.34
C THR A 283 -19.58 -3.59 -8.39
N PHE A 284 -20.02 -4.78 -8.81
CA PHE A 284 -21.42 -5.12 -9.01
C PHE A 284 -22.20 -5.36 -7.72
N LEU A 285 -21.51 -5.68 -6.61
CA LEU A 285 -22.16 -5.72 -5.31
C LEU A 285 -22.72 -4.35 -4.89
N ASN A 286 -22.22 -3.27 -5.50
CA ASN A 286 -22.50 -1.88 -5.12
C ASN A 286 -22.35 -1.69 -3.60
N GLN A 287 -21.25 -2.18 -3.05
CA GLN A 287 -20.88 -2.00 -1.65
C GLN A 287 -19.35 -1.89 -1.59
N VAL A 288 -18.84 -1.03 -0.72
CA VAL A 288 -17.39 -0.99 -0.46
C VAL A 288 -16.94 -2.29 0.21
N PRO A 289 -15.92 -3.00 -0.29
CA PRO A 289 -15.42 -4.21 0.38
C PRO A 289 -14.79 -3.92 1.74
N TYR A 290 -14.87 -4.89 2.66
CA TYR A 290 -14.14 -4.90 3.93
C TYR A 290 -12.72 -5.44 3.70
N GLN A 291 -11.75 -4.53 3.52
CA GLN A 291 -10.39 -4.94 3.19
C GLN A 291 -9.49 -4.91 4.42
N LEU A 292 -8.79 -6.02 4.67
CA LEU A 292 -7.69 -6.09 5.61
C LEU A 292 -6.39 -5.76 4.88
N GLU A 293 -5.61 -4.85 5.44
CA GLU A 293 -4.29 -4.51 4.92
C GLU A 293 -3.21 -5.25 5.71
N ASN A 294 -2.33 -6.01 5.03
CA ASN A 294 -1.19 -6.66 5.65
C ASN A 294 -0.11 -7.12 4.65
N TYR A 295 0.88 -7.86 5.17
CA TYR A 295 1.89 -8.51 4.35
C TYR A 295 1.36 -9.77 3.65
N LEU A 296 1.46 -9.77 2.32
CA LEU A 296 1.19 -10.93 1.49
C LEU A 296 2.50 -11.64 1.09
N GLU A 297 2.52 -12.97 1.21
CA GLU A 297 3.63 -13.80 0.75
C GLU A 297 3.32 -14.32 -0.66
N GLU A 298 4.08 -13.86 -1.65
CA GLU A 298 4.04 -14.41 -3.01
C GLU A 298 4.84 -15.72 -3.05
N LEU A 299 4.22 -16.80 -3.53
CA LEU A 299 4.83 -18.13 -3.60
C LEU A 299 5.69 -18.33 -4.84
N VAL A 300 5.61 -17.42 -5.80
CA VAL A 300 6.39 -17.43 -7.03
C VAL A 300 7.21 -16.15 -7.10
N ASP A 301 8.42 -16.25 -7.61
CA ASP A 301 9.25 -15.09 -7.90
C ASP A 301 8.60 -14.28 -9.05
N PRO A 302 8.09 -13.05 -8.81
CA PRO A 302 7.38 -12.29 -9.82
C PRO A 302 8.25 -11.97 -11.03
N ALA A 303 9.59 -11.95 -10.88
CA ALA A 303 10.49 -11.77 -12.02
C ALA A 303 10.45 -12.98 -12.97
N LYS A 304 10.22 -14.19 -12.43
CA LYS A 304 10.23 -15.46 -13.16
C LYS A 304 8.83 -15.96 -13.53
N ASP A 305 7.79 -15.34 -13.00
CA ASP A 305 6.43 -15.76 -13.28
C ASP A 305 5.94 -15.28 -14.65
N GLU A 306 6.15 -16.08 -15.69
CA GLU A 306 5.62 -15.80 -17.04
C GLU A 306 4.13 -16.12 -17.16
N ALA A 307 3.55 -16.86 -16.20
CA ALA A 307 2.17 -17.35 -16.24
C ALA A 307 1.16 -16.36 -15.65
N ALA A 308 1.62 -15.38 -14.88
CA ALA A 308 0.77 -14.38 -14.22
C ALA A 308 -0.10 -13.59 -15.22
N PHE A 309 -1.42 -13.80 -15.17
CA PHE A 309 -2.38 -13.23 -16.11
C PHE A 309 -2.41 -11.70 -16.11
N SER A 310 -2.17 -11.08 -14.95
CA SER A 310 -2.22 -9.62 -14.73
C SER A 310 -0.85 -8.94 -14.87
N LYS A 311 0.20 -9.67 -15.26
CA LYS A 311 1.56 -9.15 -15.37
C LYS A 311 1.73 -8.23 -16.59
N GLY A 312 2.63 -7.26 -16.44
CA GLY A 312 3.01 -6.33 -17.51
C GLY A 312 2.02 -5.19 -17.73
N SER A 313 2.40 -4.26 -18.63
CA SER A 313 1.57 -3.11 -18.98
C SER A 313 0.26 -3.52 -19.66
N SER A 314 0.31 -4.52 -20.55
CA SER A 314 -0.88 -5.02 -21.25
C SER A 314 -1.91 -5.63 -20.29
N GLY A 315 -1.49 -6.44 -19.32
CA GLY A 315 -2.36 -7.02 -18.30
C GLY A 315 -3.02 -5.94 -17.44
N LYS A 316 -2.24 -4.95 -16.98
CA LYS A 316 -2.75 -3.81 -16.21
C LYS A 316 -3.75 -2.96 -16.99
N SER A 317 -3.42 -2.59 -18.23
CA SER A 317 -4.32 -1.80 -19.10
C SER A 317 -5.61 -2.55 -19.40
N ARG A 318 -5.53 -3.86 -19.69
CA ARG A 318 -6.72 -4.71 -19.87
C ARG A 318 -7.59 -4.70 -18.61
N ASN A 319 -7.01 -4.95 -17.44
CA ASN A 319 -7.78 -5.01 -16.19
C ASN A 319 -8.48 -3.66 -15.92
N LYS A 320 -7.77 -2.53 -16.07
CA LYS A 320 -8.37 -1.19 -15.96
C LYS A 320 -9.53 -0.96 -16.94
N GLN A 321 -9.41 -1.43 -18.19
CA GLN A 321 -10.48 -1.33 -19.18
C GLN A 321 -11.74 -2.08 -18.73
N TYR A 322 -11.61 -3.31 -18.22
CA TYR A 322 -12.75 -4.09 -17.75
C TYR A 322 -13.30 -3.59 -16.41
N MET A 323 -12.47 -3.03 -15.53
CA MET A 323 -12.91 -2.32 -14.33
C MET A 323 -13.70 -1.05 -14.65
N HIS A 324 -13.36 -0.37 -15.75
CA HIS A 324 -14.14 0.77 -16.22
C HIS A 324 -15.52 0.32 -16.74
N LYS A 325 -15.56 -0.73 -17.58
CA LYS A 325 -16.80 -1.35 -18.08
C LYS A 325 -17.71 -1.84 -16.95
N ALA A 326 -17.14 -2.61 -16.02
CA ALA A 326 -17.30 -2.45 -14.58
C ALA A 326 -18.31 -1.41 -14.08
N ALA A 327 -17.73 -0.27 -13.74
CA ALA A 327 -18.39 0.87 -13.16
C ALA A 327 -19.49 1.43 -14.08
N GLN A 328 -19.28 1.45 -15.40
CA GLN A 328 -20.28 1.93 -16.37
C GLN A 328 -21.56 1.08 -16.33
N LYS A 329 -21.44 -0.25 -16.40
CA LYS A 329 -22.61 -1.16 -16.36
C LYS A 329 -23.34 -1.09 -15.02
N ALA A 330 -22.61 -0.98 -13.91
CA ALA A 330 -23.20 -0.81 -12.59
C ALA A 330 -23.96 0.53 -12.50
N TRP A 331 -23.36 1.62 -12.96
CA TRP A 331 -24.00 2.95 -13.01
C TRP A 331 -25.28 2.94 -13.86
N ASP A 332 -25.22 2.33 -15.05
CA ASP A 332 -26.38 2.17 -15.95
C ASP A 332 -27.51 1.36 -15.31
N ALA A 333 -27.18 0.27 -14.62
CA ALA A 333 -28.16 -0.58 -13.93
C ALA A 333 -28.81 0.14 -12.75
N LEU A 334 -28.02 0.86 -11.96
CA LEU A 334 -28.50 1.69 -10.85
C LEU A 334 -29.38 2.85 -11.34
N GLN A 335 -29.02 3.50 -12.44
CA GLN A 335 -29.84 4.54 -13.07
C GLN A 335 -31.22 4.00 -13.48
N ARG A 336 -31.28 2.75 -13.96
CA ARG A 336 -32.54 2.05 -14.28
C ARG A 336 -33.26 1.48 -13.06
N LYS A 337 -32.66 1.56 -11.86
CA LYS A 337 -33.16 0.95 -10.62
C LYS A 337 -33.39 -0.56 -10.76
N ASP A 338 -32.42 -1.24 -11.38
CA ASP A 338 -32.46 -2.69 -11.53
C ASP A 338 -32.46 -3.38 -10.15
N ALA A 339 -33.42 -4.27 -9.94
CA ALA A 339 -33.63 -4.96 -8.66
C ALA A 339 -32.47 -5.92 -8.31
N GLU A 340 -31.67 -6.33 -9.28
CA GLU A 340 -30.50 -7.16 -9.05
C GLU A 340 -29.31 -6.36 -8.49
N PHE A 341 -29.39 -5.03 -8.36
CA PHE A 341 -28.34 -4.19 -7.76
C PHE A 341 -28.80 -3.60 -6.43
N GLU A 342 -27.93 -3.61 -5.42
CA GLU A 342 -28.21 -2.95 -4.14
C GLU A 342 -28.36 -1.44 -4.36
N GLN A 343 -29.47 -0.87 -3.87
CA GLN A 343 -29.82 0.54 -4.08
C GLN A 343 -29.42 1.44 -2.90
N GLU A 344 -29.02 0.83 -1.78
CA GLU A 344 -28.68 1.51 -0.55
C GLU A 344 -27.36 0.98 0.00
N GLU A 345 -26.61 1.86 0.67
CA GLU A 345 -25.39 1.47 1.35
C GLU A 345 -25.74 0.67 2.62
N LEU A 346 -25.16 -0.51 2.77
CA LEU A 346 -25.42 -1.35 3.94
C LEU A 346 -24.63 -0.83 5.15
N HIS A 347 -25.22 -0.96 6.33
CA HIS A 347 -24.54 -0.63 7.58
C HIS A 347 -23.59 -1.74 8.06
N PRO A 348 -22.46 -1.36 8.69
CA PRO A 348 -21.96 0.02 8.76
C PRO A 348 -21.49 0.52 7.39
N THR A 349 -21.77 1.79 7.11
CA THR A 349 -21.35 2.50 5.90
C THR A 349 -19.83 2.64 5.84
N TYR A 350 -19.27 3.02 4.70
CA TYR A 350 -17.83 3.20 4.51
C TYR A 350 -17.17 4.06 5.62
N LEU A 351 -17.80 5.16 6.02
CA LEU A 351 -17.27 6.07 7.06
C LEU A 351 -17.47 5.57 8.50
N GLU A 352 -18.37 4.62 8.71
CA GLU A 352 -18.60 4.02 10.03
C GLU A 352 -17.61 2.89 10.32
N ARG A 353 -16.75 2.53 9.35
CA ARG A 353 -15.84 1.39 9.43
C ARG A 353 -14.45 1.82 9.88
N ASP A 354 -13.88 1.05 10.80
CA ASP A 354 -12.46 1.15 11.12
C ASP A 354 -11.55 0.77 9.95
N VAL A 355 -10.41 1.46 9.87
CA VAL A 355 -9.20 0.92 9.25
C VAL A 355 -8.71 -0.24 10.11
N ARG A 356 -8.28 -1.32 9.47
CA ARG A 356 -7.96 -2.57 10.16
C ARG A 356 -6.85 -3.37 9.51
N SER A 357 -5.99 -3.94 10.36
CA SER A 357 -4.94 -4.89 9.97
C SER A 357 -4.97 -6.06 10.96
N PRO A 358 -4.76 -7.31 10.50
CA PRO A 358 -4.50 -8.42 11.40
C PRO A 358 -3.19 -8.20 12.16
N CYS A 359 -3.15 -8.71 13.39
CA CYS A 359 -1.93 -8.81 14.18
C CYS A 359 -0.99 -9.88 13.62
N ALA A 360 0.32 -9.75 13.85
CA ALA A 360 1.36 -10.64 13.31
C ALA A 360 1.13 -12.15 13.56
N ASP A 361 0.34 -12.52 14.57
CA ASP A 361 0.03 -13.89 14.94
C ASP A 361 -1.39 -14.34 14.57
N ASP A 362 -2.14 -13.51 13.85
CA ASP A 362 -3.52 -13.76 13.40
C ASP A 362 -4.52 -13.99 14.56
N ARG A 363 -4.28 -13.35 15.72
CA ARG A 363 -5.12 -13.46 16.92
C ARG A 363 -5.92 -12.21 17.27
N CYS A 364 -5.73 -11.13 16.52
CA CYS A 364 -6.49 -9.90 16.67
C CYS A 364 -6.51 -9.11 15.36
N LEU A 365 -7.40 -8.11 15.28
CA LEU A 365 -7.29 -6.99 14.36
C LEU A 365 -6.92 -5.75 15.16
N VAL A 366 -5.89 -5.01 14.73
CA VAL A 366 -5.77 -3.61 15.12
C VAL A 366 -6.81 -2.80 14.38
N ILE A 367 -7.43 -1.85 15.08
CA ILE A 367 -8.51 -1.01 14.55
C ILE A 367 -8.23 0.46 14.84
N SER A 368 -8.64 1.34 13.94
CA SER A 368 -8.61 2.80 14.13
C SER A 368 -9.68 3.47 13.26
N ASN A 369 -10.26 4.56 13.74
CA ASN A 369 -11.09 5.46 12.92
C ASN A 369 -10.26 6.43 12.05
N LYS A 370 -8.92 6.38 12.11
CA LYS A 370 -8.05 7.21 11.29
C LYS A 370 -7.85 6.65 9.89
N HIS A 371 -8.74 7.04 9.00
CA HIS A 371 -8.58 6.80 7.56
C HIS A 371 -7.29 7.49 7.04
N PRO A 372 -6.47 6.77 6.24
CA PRO A 372 -5.24 7.34 5.69
C PRO A 372 -5.52 8.32 4.54
N PHE A 373 -6.70 8.24 3.93
CA PHE A 373 -7.13 9.07 2.82
C PHE A 373 -8.35 9.91 3.21
N PRO A 374 -8.60 11.04 2.51
CA PRO A 374 -9.84 11.80 2.66
C PRO A 374 -11.10 10.97 2.36
N ASP A 375 -12.28 11.56 2.56
CA ASP A 375 -13.55 10.90 2.20
C ASP A 375 -13.67 10.79 0.67
N VAL A 376 -13.63 9.55 0.17
CA VAL A 376 -13.66 9.25 -1.27
C VAL A 376 -14.96 9.69 -1.95
N ARG A 377 -16.04 9.90 -1.18
CA ARG A 377 -17.33 10.39 -1.69
C ARG A 377 -17.26 11.81 -2.23
N MET A 378 -16.16 12.52 -1.98
CA MET A 378 -15.88 13.81 -2.61
C MET A 378 -15.58 13.69 -4.12
N PHE A 379 -15.18 12.50 -4.59
CA PHE A 379 -14.93 12.22 -6.00
C PHE A 379 -16.16 11.55 -6.62
N LYS A 380 -16.96 12.34 -7.34
CA LYS A 380 -18.15 11.82 -8.02
C LYS A 380 -17.77 11.06 -9.28
N TYR A 381 -18.30 9.85 -9.42
CA TYR A 381 -18.07 9.00 -10.57
C TYR A 381 -18.70 9.63 -11.82
N ARG A 382 -17.96 9.56 -12.92
CA ARG A 382 -18.40 10.03 -14.23
C ARG A 382 -18.10 8.93 -15.25
N PRO A 383 -19.12 8.34 -15.92
CA PRO A 383 -18.93 7.22 -16.83
C PRO A 383 -17.96 7.48 -17.99
N TYR A 384 -17.71 8.75 -18.34
CA TYR A 384 -16.81 9.16 -19.42
C TYR A 384 -15.36 9.40 -18.95
N ILE A 385 -15.07 9.30 -17.64
CA ILE A 385 -13.71 9.40 -17.08
C ILE A 385 -13.19 7.99 -16.83
N ASP A 386 -12.12 7.62 -17.51
CA ASP A 386 -11.51 6.30 -17.35
C ASP A 386 -10.77 6.14 -16.01
N ILE A 387 -10.43 4.89 -15.67
CA ILE A 387 -9.75 4.55 -14.41
C ILE A 387 -8.37 5.22 -14.29
N GLU A 388 -7.66 5.41 -15.41
CA GLU A 388 -6.32 6.00 -15.38
C GLU A 388 -6.39 7.50 -15.05
N GLU A 389 -7.39 8.20 -15.56
CA GLU A 389 -7.64 9.59 -15.22
C GLU A 389 -8.15 9.73 -13.78
N ILE A 390 -9.03 8.83 -13.32
CA ILE A 390 -9.43 8.77 -11.91
C ILE A 390 -8.21 8.64 -10.99
N GLU A 391 -7.28 7.73 -11.30
CA GLU A 391 -6.04 7.57 -10.53
C GLU A 391 -5.21 8.86 -10.47
N LYS A 392 -5.09 9.60 -11.58
CA LYS A 392 -4.37 10.87 -11.62
C LYS A 392 -5.04 11.91 -10.74
N ILE A 393 -6.35 12.08 -10.85
CA ILE A 393 -7.13 13.04 -10.06
C ILE A 393 -6.94 12.79 -8.56
N HIS A 394 -7.10 11.54 -8.13
CA HIS A 394 -6.90 11.17 -6.73
C HIS A 394 -5.47 11.41 -6.25
N THR A 395 -4.48 11.10 -7.10
CA THR A 395 -3.05 11.29 -6.77
C THR A 395 -2.66 12.76 -6.69
N LEU A 396 -3.27 13.61 -7.52
CA LEU A 396 -3.08 15.07 -7.46
C LEU A 396 -3.65 15.65 -6.16
N TYR A 397 -4.71 15.04 -5.62
CA TYR A 397 -5.30 15.46 -4.36
C TYR A 397 -4.52 14.94 -3.15
N GLU A 398 -4.24 13.63 -3.10
CA GLU A 398 -3.50 12.99 -2.01
C GLU A 398 -2.57 11.89 -2.58
N ASP A 399 -1.26 12.03 -2.37
CA ASP A 399 -0.28 11.03 -2.79
C ASP A 399 -0.19 9.88 -1.76
N PRO A 400 -0.51 8.63 -2.14
CA PRO A 400 -0.46 7.51 -1.21
C PRO A 400 0.95 7.04 -0.85
N SER A 401 2.01 7.64 -1.41
CA SER A 401 3.39 7.22 -1.15
C SER A 401 3.76 7.21 0.34
N LEU A 402 3.19 8.13 1.14
CA LEU A 402 3.40 8.15 2.58
C LEU A 402 2.72 6.96 3.27
N TYR A 403 1.45 6.68 2.92
CA TYR A 403 0.72 5.53 3.44
C TYR A 403 1.38 4.22 3.06
N ILE A 404 1.76 4.05 1.79
CA ILE A 404 2.47 2.86 1.29
C ILE A 404 3.76 2.62 2.07
N ARG A 405 4.46 3.69 2.46
CA ARG A 405 5.71 3.62 3.24
C ARG A 405 5.47 3.31 4.71
N TYR A 406 4.38 3.80 5.29
CA TYR A 406 4.05 3.64 6.72
C TYR A 406 2.61 3.11 6.91
N PRO A 407 2.26 1.94 6.33
CA PRO A 407 0.90 1.45 6.32
C PRO A 407 0.45 0.99 7.69
N PHE A 408 -0.84 0.74 7.84
CA PHE A 408 -1.46 0.43 9.13
C PHE A 408 -0.96 -0.90 9.70
N SER A 409 -0.64 -1.86 8.85
CA SER A 409 -0.07 -3.15 9.21
C SER A 409 1.26 -3.06 9.95
N LYS A 410 2.04 -1.99 9.75
CA LYS A 410 3.27 -1.74 10.51
C LYS A 410 3.03 -1.36 11.97
N ALA A 411 1.78 -1.12 12.38
CA ALA A 411 1.45 -0.98 13.79
C ALA A 411 1.50 -2.33 14.54
N VAL A 412 1.46 -3.46 13.83
CA VAL A 412 1.28 -4.80 14.42
C VAL A 412 2.04 -5.92 13.71
N ASP A 413 3.07 -5.57 12.92
CA ASP A 413 3.91 -6.55 12.22
C ASP A 413 4.94 -7.24 13.15
N GLY A 414 5.00 -6.80 14.42
CA GLY A 414 5.93 -7.30 15.43
C GLY A 414 7.38 -6.82 15.21
N ILE A 415 7.61 -5.82 14.35
CA ILE A 415 8.95 -5.31 14.06
C ILE A 415 9.08 -3.92 14.69
N ASP A 416 9.76 -3.84 15.83
CA ASP A 416 9.92 -2.58 16.59
C ASP A 416 10.57 -1.42 15.76
N ASN A 417 11.14 -1.66 14.56
CA ASN A 417 11.75 -0.62 13.71
C ASN A 417 10.89 -0.18 12.51
N THR A 418 9.73 -0.79 12.30
CA THR A 418 8.71 -0.31 11.38
C THR A 418 7.67 0.51 12.16
N ALA A 419 6.87 1.31 11.46
CA ALA A 419 5.80 2.07 12.09
C ALA A 419 4.67 2.39 11.11
N TYR A 420 3.45 2.39 11.62
CA TYR A 420 2.32 3.10 11.05
C TYR A 420 2.46 4.60 11.32
N LYS A 421 2.14 5.43 10.33
CA LYS A 421 2.02 6.88 10.49
C LYS A 421 0.70 7.37 9.89
N SER A 422 -0.14 8.02 10.70
CA SER A 422 -1.34 8.67 10.16
C SER A 422 -0.96 9.91 9.34
N THR A 423 -1.74 10.21 8.31
CA THR A 423 -1.55 11.39 7.45
C THR A 423 -2.03 12.68 8.12
N GLN A 424 -3.05 12.56 8.98
CA GLN A 424 -3.66 13.68 9.70
C GLN A 424 -3.26 13.70 11.18
N PRO A 425 -3.24 14.89 11.82
CA PRO A 425 -3.12 15.03 13.28
C PRO A 425 -4.25 14.30 14.03
N ILE A 426 -4.02 13.93 15.29
CA ILE A 426 -5.02 13.29 16.14
C ILE A 426 -6.02 14.35 16.61
N ALA A 427 -7.30 14.09 16.38
CA ALA A 427 -8.40 14.87 16.91
C ALA A 427 -8.98 14.19 18.16
N GLN A 428 -9.71 14.96 18.95
CA GLN A 428 -10.52 14.43 20.04
C GLN A 428 -11.49 13.37 19.52
N GLY A 429 -11.53 12.22 20.19
CA GLY A 429 -12.37 11.09 19.80
C GLY A 429 -11.70 10.08 18.87
N ASP A 430 -10.54 10.40 18.30
CA ASP A 430 -9.77 9.42 17.52
C ASP A 430 -9.19 8.32 18.39
N TYR A 431 -9.05 7.13 17.83
CA TYR A 431 -8.58 5.98 18.59
C TYR A 431 -7.67 5.04 17.81
N ILE A 432 -6.91 4.28 18.60
CA ILE A 432 -6.36 2.99 18.19
C ILE A 432 -6.83 1.92 19.17
N GLY A 433 -7.15 0.73 18.67
CA GLY A 433 -7.64 -0.37 19.47
C GLY A 433 -7.37 -1.74 18.87
N LEU A 434 -7.92 -2.75 19.52
CA LEU A 434 -7.86 -4.15 19.14
C LEU A 434 -9.27 -4.76 19.14
N ASP A 435 -9.60 -5.50 18.10
CA ASP A 435 -10.65 -6.52 18.07
C ASP A 435 -9.97 -7.87 18.33
N MET A 436 -10.30 -8.50 19.44
CA MET A 436 -9.73 -9.77 19.88
C MET A 436 -10.31 -10.99 19.16
N LEU A 437 -11.09 -10.78 18.10
CA LEU A 437 -11.83 -11.76 17.28
C LEU A 437 -12.97 -12.47 18.01
N LEU A 438 -12.84 -12.67 19.32
CA LEU A 438 -13.78 -13.33 20.22
C LEU A 438 -13.82 -12.59 21.56
N GLU A 439 -14.83 -12.87 22.37
CA GLU A 439 -14.88 -12.39 23.75
C GLU A 439 -13.81 -13.05 24.61
N ILE A 440 -13.12 -12.25 25.41
CA ILE A 440 -12.10 -12.67 26.36
C ILE A 440 -12.60 -12.45 27.79
N ASP A 441 -12.40 -13.46 28.64
CA ASP A 441 -12.75 -13.49 30.05
C ASP A 441 -11.51 -13.47 30.98
N ARG A 442 -10.34 -13.17 30.42
CA ARG A 442 -9.05 -13.12 31.11
C ARG A 442 -8.50 -11.71 31.16
N LYS A 443 -7.58 -11.48 32.11
CA LYS A 443 -6.83 -10.23 32.20
C LYS A 443 -5.83 -10.16 31.06
N ILE A 444 -5.73 -8.99 30.44
CA ILE A 444 -4.81 -8.74 29.32
C ILE A 444 -3.90 -7.57 29.67
N GLU A 445 -2.60 -7.77 29.47
CA GLU A 445 -1.60 -6.69 29.42
C GLU A 445 -1.36 -6.33 27.95
N TYR A 446 -1.48 -5.04 27.63
CA TYR A 446 -1.19 -4.48 26.33
C TYR A 446 0.11 -3.72 26.36
N ARG A 447 0.84 -3.76 25.25
CA ARG A 447 2.04 -2.96 24.97
C ARG A 447 1.72 -2.04 23.81
N LEU A 448 1.97 -0.76 23.99
CA LEU A 448 1.98 0.21 22.89
C LEU A 448 3.35 0.88 22.83
N LEU A 449 4.00 0.78 21.69
CA LEU A 449 5.24 1.47 21.35
C LEU A 449 4.93 2.56 20.32
N TYR A 450 5.10 3.83 20.69
CA TYR A 450 4.70 4.96 19.86
C TYR A 450 5.62 6.18 20.08
N GLN A 451 5.52 7.20 19.24
CA GLN A 451 6.34 8.43 19.31
C GLN A 451 5.49 9.69 19.46
N MET A 452 4.92 9.91 20.66
CA MET A 452 4.17 11.15 20.97
C MET A 452 4.34 11.62 22.43
N GLY A 453 5.33 11.08 23.16
CA GLY A 453 5.49 11.36 24.60
C GLY A 453 4.34 10.81 25.44
N ASP A 454 4.38 11.03 26.76
CA ASP A 454 3.36 10.51 27.69
C ASP A 454 2.06 11.34 27.76
N GLN A 455 2.04 12.52 27.13
CA GLN A 455 0.92 13.46 27.21
C GLN A 455 -0.36 12.93 26.57
N TRP A 456 -0.24 12.30 25.40
CA TRP A 456 -1.41 11.73 24.73
C TRP A 456 -2.09 10.64 25.59
N VAL A 457 -1.31 9.72 26.18
CA VAL A 457 -1.85 8.64 27.04
C VAL A 457 -2.46 9.19 28.33
N LYS A 458 -1.92 10.28 28.90
CA LYS A 458 -2.50 10.94 30.09
C LYS A 458 -3.92 11.45 29.85
N ASN A 459 -4.22 11.89 28.63
CA ASN A 459 -5.51 12.44 28.25
C ASN A 459 -6.40 11.41 27.54
N ALA A 460 -5.89 10.21 27.27
CA ALA A 460 -6.64 9.15 26.61
C ALA A 460 -7.63 8.46 27.57
N LYS A 461 -8.74 7.98 27.01
CA LYS A 461 -9.70 7.12 27.69
C LYS A 461 -9.53 5.69 27.21
N LEU A 462 -9.55 4.75 28.14
CA LEU A 462 -9.62 3.33 27.82
C LEU A 462 -11.07 2.90 27.72
N GLU A 463 -11.47 2.43 26.54
CA GLU A 463 -12.82 1.91 26.31
C GLU A 463 -12.76 0.43 25.93
N VAL A 464 -13.74 -0.33 26.42
CA VAL A 464 -13.92 -1.75 26.10
C VAL A 464 -15.37 -2.02 25.70
N ALA A 465 -15.58 -3.01 24.83
CA ALA A 465 -16.92 -3.49 24.45
C ALA A 465 -16.94 -5.01 24.28
N GLY A 466 -18.10 -5.64 24.49
CA GLY A 466 -18.34 -7.05 24.18
C GLY A 466 -18.75 -7.24 22.72
N ASN A 467 -19.42 -8.34 22.42
CA ASN A 467 -19.99 -8.58 21.08
C ASN A 467 -21.09 -7.57 20.67
N ASP A 468 -21.69 -6.87 21.62
CA ASP A 468 -22.69 -5.83 21.37
C ASP A 468 -22.09 -4.53 20.77
N ALA A 469 -20.76 -4.43 20.74
CA ALA A 469 -20.02 -3.23 20.32
C ALA A 469 -20.43 -1.95 21.10
N VAL A 470 -20.99 -2.09 22.30
CA VAL A 470 -21.33 -0.95 23.17
C VAL A 470 -20.14 -0.62 24.06
N TYR A 471 -19.40 0.43 23.68
CA TYR A 471 -18.20 0.87 24.38
C TYR A 471 -18.49 1.46 25.75
N ARG A 472 -17.68 1.07 26.72
CA ARG A 472 -17.71 1.55 28.11
C ARG A 472 -16.32 2.00 28.50
N THR A 473 -16.21 3.20 29.08
CA THR A 473 -14.95 3.69 29.62
C THR A 473 -14.62 2.96 30.93
N ILE A 474 -13.38 2.48 31.05
CA ILE A 474 -12.84 1.88 32.26
C ILE A 474 -11.62 2.67 32.75
N PRO A 475 -11.25 2.57 34.04
CA PRO A 475 -10.05 3.24 34.55
C PRO A 475 -8.79 2.80 33.79
N LEU A 476 -8.08 3.76 33.21
CA LEU A 476 -6.82 3.51 32.51
C LEU A 476 -5.68 3.39 33.53
N GLN A 477 -5.21 2.16 33.77
CA GLN A 477 -4.01 1.88 34.57
C GLN A 477 -2.84 1.59 33.65
N TYR A 478 -1.80 2.42 33.70
CA TYR A 478 -0.68 2.33 32.78
C TYR A 478 0.68 2.63 33.42
N THR A 479 1.73 2.09 32.80
CA THR A 479 3.13 2.40 33.10
C THR A 479 3.86 2.70 31.80
N CYS A 480 4.45 3.89 31.68
CA CYS A 480 5.22 4.28 30.51
C CYS A 480 6.70 4.41 30.85
N LYS A 481 7.55 4.08 29.88
CA LYS A 481 8.98 4.34 29.93
C LYS A 481 9.47 4.85 28.58
N GLU A 482 10.46 5.72 28.60
CA GLU A 482 11.18 6.08 27.38
C GLU A 482 12.06 4.91 26.95
N VAL A 483 12.01 4.60 25.67
CA VAL A 483 12.82 3.57 25.02
C VAL A 483 13.64 4.25 23.95
N ARG A 484 14.96 4.16 24.10
CA ARG A 484 15.89 4.68 23.10
C ARG A 484 15.89 3.74 21.90
N ASN A 485 15.81 4.30 20.70
CA ASN A 485 16.03 3.55 19.47
C ASN A 485 17.50 3.10 19.43
N MET A 486 17.76 1.81 19.59
CA MET A 486 19.13 1.27 19.66
C MET A 486 19.90 1.47 18.36
N ASP A 487 19.21 1.58 17.22
CA ASP A 487 19.81 1.76 15.90
C ASP A 487 20.12 3.23 15.56
N TYR A 488 19.71 4.18 16.42
CA TYR A 488 20.01 5.60 16.20
C TYR A 488 21.46 5.92 16.60
N THR A 489 22.35 5.86 15.61
CA THR A 489 23.78 6.22 15.73
C THR A 489 24.06 7.72 15.50
N GLY A 490 23.03 8.52 15.20
CA GLY A 490 23.15 9.95 15.00
C GLY A 490 23.62 10.69 16.26
N LYS A 491 24.56 11.62 16.10
CA LYS A 491 24.93 12.58 17.16
C LYS A 491 23.73 13.51 17.39
N ILE A 492 23.07 13.34 18.53
CA ILE A 492 21.99 14.22 18.99
C ILE A 492 22.61 15.57 19.39
N THR A 493 22.43 16.61 18.59
CA THR A 493 22.49 17.99 19.08
C THR A 493 21.09 18.34 19.59
N LEU A 494 20.92 18.41 20.92
CA LEU A 494 19.69 18.85 21.55
C LEU A 494 19.39 20.30 21.14
N ASP A 495 18.42 20.49 20.26
CA ASP A 495 17.62 21.72 20.20
C ASP A 495 16.14 21.31 20.16
N VAL A 496 15.75 20.64 21.25
CA VAL A 496 14.43 20.02 21.43
C VAL A 496 13.36 21.12 21.44
N GLU A 497 13.61 22.28 22.05
CA GLU A 497 12.60 23.36 22.18
C GLU A 497 12.20 24.04 20.86
N ARG A 498 13.04 24.04 19.83
CA ARG A 498 12.70 24.68 18.53
C ARG A 498 11.80 23.84 17.63
N ALA A 499 11.78 22.52 17.80
CA ALA A 499 10.97 21.62 16.99
C ALA A 499 9.48 21.62 17.42
N PHE A 500 9.17 22.02 18.65
CA PHE A 500 7.80 21.97 19.19
C PHE A 500 6.94 23.23 18.90
N LEU A 501 7.49 24.28 18.29
CA LEU A 501 6.82 25.61 18.22
C LEU A 501 6.35 26.05 16.82
N ASN A 502 6.32 25.19 15.80
CA ASN A 502 5.83 25.59 14.48
C ASN A 502 4.31 25.35 14.34
N HIS A 503 3.54 26.43 14.40
CA HIS A 503 2.10 26.47 14.15
C HIS A 503 1.71 26.03 12.73
N PRO A 504 0.53 25.40 12.55
CA PRO A 504 -0.02 25.07 11.23
C PRO A 504 -0.43 26.33 10.46
N ARG A 505 -0.17 26.34 9.15
CA ARG A 505 -0.74 27.33 8.22
C ARG A 505 -2.01 26.75 7.62
N ASP A 506 -3.14 27.22 8.09
CA ASP A 506 -4.42 27.08 7.39
C ASP A 506 -4.47 27.99 6.15
N ASN A 507 -5.26 27.54 5.17
CA ASN A 507 -5.71 28.22 3.94
C ASN A 507 -4.90 27.97 2.66
N LEU A 508 -5.25 26.88 1.97
CA LEU A 508 -5.30 26.83 0.51
C LEU A 508 -6.67 26.29 0.09
N VAL A 509 -7.66 27.19 0.09
CA VAL A 509 -8.91 27.00 -0.65
C VAL A 509 -8.57 27.27 -2.12
N PHE A 510 -8.62 26.25 -2.97
CA PHE A 510 -8.47 26.44 -4.41
C PHE A 510 -9.64 27.26 -4.94
N ASP A 511 -9.33 28.38 -5.60
CA ASP A 511 -10.30 29.26 -6.23
C ASP A 511 -10.96 28.54 -7.42
N LYS A 512 -12.28 28.47 -7.40
CA LYS A 512 -13.16 27.89 -8.43
C LYS A 512 -12.82 28.38 -9.84
N LYS A 513 -12.19 29.56 -9.98
CA LYS A 513 -11.73 30.12 -11.27
C LYS A 513 -10.53 29.43 -11.92
N GLU A 514 -9.73 28.63 -11.20
CA GLU A 514 -8.64 27.87 -11.85
C GLU A 514 -9.12 26.58 -12.51
N MET A 515 -10.22 25.98 -12.03
CA MET A 515 -10.81 24.79 -12.64
C MET A 515 -11.55 25.12 -13.94
N ASP A 516 -12.19 26.29 -14.03
CA ASP A 516 -12.90 26.73 -15.25
C ASP A 516 -11.95 27.19 -16.38
N LYS A 517 -10.64 27.22 -16.16
CA LYS A 517 -9.62 27.54 -17.19
C LYS A 517 -9.08 26.31 -17.94
N LEU A 518 -9.47 25.10 -17.53
CA LEU A 518 -9.06 23.85 -18.17
C LEU A 518 -10.05 23.37 -19.25
N GLU A 519 -11.05 24.18 -19.57
CA GLU A 519 -11.94 23.98 -20.71
C GLU A 519 -11.49 24.90 -21.85
N TYR A 520 -11.27 24.31 -23.04
CA TYR A 520 -10.67 24.84 -24.28
C TYR A 520 -9.16 24.62 -24.49
N ASP A 521 -8.85 23.46 -25.09
CA ASP A 521 -8.07 23.40 -26.34
C ASP A 521 -8.22 22.00 -26.96
N LEU A 522 -9.34 21.79 -27.66
CA LEU A 522 -9.50 20.73 -28.64
C LEU A 522 -9.52 21.40 -30.01
N ASP A 523 -8.37 21.43 -30.65
CA ASP A 523 -8.15 21.30 -32.10
C ASP A 523 -6.74 21.82 -32.40
N MET A 524 -5.80 20.93 -32.73
CA MET A 524 -4.79 21.14 -33.78
C MET A 524 -3.94 19.88 -33.99
N ILE A 525 -3.87 19.51 -35.26
CA ILE A 525 -3.21 18.36 -35.86
C ILE A 525 -1.68 18.57 -35.90
N GLU A 526 -0.97 17.44 -35.96
CA GLU A 526 0.46 17.23 -36.26
C GLU A 526 1.25 18.42 -36.82
N GLU A 527 2.23 18.90 -36.05
CA GLU A 527 3.61 19.12 -36.49
C GLU A 527 4.52 19.45 -35.28
N ASP A 528 5.81 19.19 -35.44
CA ASP A 528 6.95 19.53 -34.57
C ASP A 528 7.19 18.78 -33.24
N LYS A 529 8.00 17.71 -33.38
CA LYS A 529 8.78 17.06 -32.31
C LYS A 529 9.93 17.94 -31.78
N GLU A 530 10.32 19.01 -32.48
CA GLU A 530 11.44 19.89 -32.07
C GLU A 530 11.00 20.96 -31.05
N GLU A 531 9.78 21.51 -31.14
CA GLU A 531 9.28 22.47 -30.16
C GLU A 531 9.04 21.85 -28.77
N ARG A 532 8.64 20.56 -28.71
CA ARG A 532 8.49 19.85 -27.43
C ARG A 532 9.81 19.65 -26.70
N GLN A 533 10.93 19.51 -27.41
CA GLN A 533 12.25 19.41 -26.78
C GLN A 533 12.73 20.76 -26.23
N GLN A 534 12.43 21.86 -26.91
CA GLN A 534 12.76 23.20 -26.41
C GLN A 534 11.88 23.60 -25.21
N GLN A 535 10.59 23.28 -25.21
CA GLN A 535 9.71 23.51 -24.06
C GLN A 535 10.06 22.63 -22.86
N GLN A 536 10.53 21.39 -23.06
CA GLN A 536 11.02 20.54 -21.97
C GLN A 536 12.36 21.04 -21.39
N GLN A 537 13.24 21.64 -22.20
CA GLN A 537 14.47 22.27 -21.70
C GLN A 537 14.18 23.58 -20.94
N GLN A 538 13.23 24.39 -21.39
CA GLN A 538 12.82 25.60 -20.66
C GLN A 538 12.09 25.28 -19.34
N LYS A 539 11.23 24.23 -19.30
CA LYS A 539 10.64 23.75 -18.03
C LYS A 539 11.69 23.19 -17.05
N LYS A 540 12.74 22.52 -17.55
CA LYS A 540 13.87 22.08 -16.71
C LYS A 540 14.67 23.25 -16.15
N GLN A 541 14.81 24.37 -16.88
CA GLN A 541 15.49 25.57 -16.38
C GLN A 541 14.63 26.45 -15.46
N GLN A 542 13.30 26.44 -15.58
CA GLN A 542 12.42 27.17 -14.66
C GLN A 542 12.09 26.42 -13.36
N SER A 543 12.19 25.08 -13.33
CA SER A 543 12.00 24.32 -12.09
C SER A 543 13.21 24.35 -11.13
N SER A 544 14.39 24.82 -11.58
CA SER A 544 15.61 24.83 -10.75
C SER A 544 15.68 25.96 -9.72
N ASN A 545 14.72 26.88 -9.70
CA ASN A 545 14.71 28.03 -8.77
C ASN A 545 13.46 28.15 -7.88
N LYS A 546 12.51 27.21 -7.95
CA LYS A 546 11.48 27.06 -6.91
C LYS A 546 11.91 25.95 -5.96
N LYS A 547 12.70 26.30 -4.94
CA LYS A 547 12.73 25.51 -3.71
C LYS A 547 11.32 25.60 -3.10
N SER A 548 10.48 24.61 -3.39
CA SER A 548 9.45 24.23 -2.45
C SER A 548 10.16 23.96 -1.12
N PRO A 549 9.70 24.50 0.02
CA PRO A 549 10.23 24.11 1.30
C PRO A 549 9.99 22.60 1.43
N GLU A 550 11.05 21.80 1.37
CA GLU A 550 11.03 20.43 1.85
C GLU A 550 10.59 20.51 3.31
N LEU A 551 9.38 20.02 3.58
CA LEU A 551 8.96 19.67 4.91
C LEU A 551 9.89 18.54 5.37
N SER A 552 11.02 18.87 5.99
CA SER A 552 11.87 17.92 6.73
C SER A 552 11.11 17.50 8.00
N TYR A 553 10.03 16.73 7.81
CA TYR A 553 9.17 16.25 8.88
C TYR A 553 9.84 15.05 9.56
N TYR A 554 10.23 15.26 10.81
CA TYR A 554 10.54 14.24 11.83
C TYR A 554 11.44 13.09 11.34
N GLU A 555 12.73 13.38 11.20
CA GLU A 555 13.73 12.33 11.40
C GLU A 555 13.50 11.71 12.80
N ASP A 556 13.49 10.38 12.85
CA ASP A 556 13.30 9.53 14.02
C ASP A 556 14.14 10.07 15.20
N TYR A 557 13.53 10.85 16.10
CA TYR A 557 14.23 11.63 17.15
C TYR A 557 14.90 10.76 18.23
N GLY A 558 15.12 9.47 17.97
CA GLY A 558 15.85 8.54 18.82
C GLY A 558 15.11 8.11 20.09
N TRP A 559 13.97 8.74 20.42
CA TRP A 559 13.18 8.46 21.61
C TRP A 559 11.77 7.99 21.25
N ARG A 560 11.39 6.85 21.83
CA ARG A 560 10.04 6.26 21.73
C ARG A 560 9.46 6.16 23.13
N THR A 561 8.14 6.20 23.22
CA THR A 561 7.43 5.94 24.47
C THR A 561 6.85 4.53 24.38
N GLN A 562 7.23 3.68 25.33
CA GLN A 562 6.60 2.38 25.50
C GLN A 562 5.70 2.44 26.72
N CYS A 563 4.40 2.31 26.52
CA CYS A 563 3.42 2.19 27.58
C CYS A 563 2.91 0.76 27.67
N LYS A 564 2.67 0.31 28.90
CA LYS A 564 1.96 -0.90 29.22
C LYS A 564 0.68 -0.55 29.96
N PHE A 565 -0.43 -1.17 29.60
CA PHE A 565 -1.69 -0.99 30.29
C PHE A 565 -2.34 -2.34 30.54
N VAL A 566 -3.02 -2.47 31.66
CA VAL A 566 -3.63 -3.72 32.09
C VAL A 566 -5.14 -3.56 32.16
N VAL A 567 -5.87 -4.45 31.50
CA VAL A 567 -7.33 -4.52 31.55
C VAL A 567 -7.71 -5.54 32.62
N HIS A 568 -8.09 -5.04 33.80
CA HIS A 568 -8.39 -5.86 34.98
C HIS A 568 -9.85 -6.29 35.13
N GLU A 569 -10.80 -5.53 34.56
CA GLU A 569 -12.21 -5.54 34.99
C GLU A 569 -13.23 -5.86 33.89
N ALA A 570 -12.77 -6.19 32.68
CA ALA A 570 -13.67 -6.51 31.59
C ALA A 570 -13.84 -8.04 31.51
N SER A 571 -14.94 -8.57 32.03
CA SER A 571 -15.36 -9.93 31.68
C SER A 571 -16.08 -9.88 30.33
N LYS A 572 -15.73 -10.77 29.40
CA LYS A 572 -16.38 -10.92 28.09
C LYS A 572 -16.25 -9.70 27.17
N PHE A 573 -15.10 -9.05 27.16
CA PHE A 573 -14.84 -8.01 26.17
C PHE A 573 -14.19 -8.59 24.92
N ARG A 574 -14.51 -8.01 23.78
CA ARG A 574 -13.93 -8.32 22.48
C ARG A 574 -13.13 -7.13 21.94
N PHE A 575 -13.64 -5.92 22.18
CA PHE A 575 -13.01 -4.69 21.71
C PHE A 575 -12.34 -3.97 22.86
N MET A 576 -11.21 -3.36 22.56
CA MET A 576 -10.51 -2.43 23.44
C MET A 576 -9.94 -1.31 22.61
N ARG A 577 -10.07 -0.05 23.03
CA ARG A 577 -9.48 1.09 22.33
C ARG A 577 -9.03 2.20 23.29
N LEU A 578 -7.96 2.88 22.90
CA LEU A 578 -7.50 4.12 23.51
C LEU A 578 -8.02 5.28 22.70
N VAL A 579 -8.92 6.07 23.28
CA VAL A 579 -9.59 7.21 22.64
C VAL A 579 -8.94 8.49 23.09
N SER A 580 -8.54 9.36 22.16
CA SER A 580 -7.96 10.66 22.46
C SER A 580 -8.99 11.56 23.17
N GLY A 581 -8.61 12.12 24.32
CA GLY A 581 -9.46 13.05 25.05
C GLY A 581 -9.41 14.49 24.55
N GLN A 582 -8.45 14.83 23.68
CA GLN A 582 -8.20 16.17 23.15
C GLN A 582 -7.60 16.12 21.74
N ASP A 583 -7.55 17.26 21.08
CA ASP A 583 -6.80 17.42 19.84
C ASP A 583 -5.29 17.46 20.14
N GLU A 584 -4.52 16.79 19.31
CA GLU A 584 -3.05 16.83 19.33
C GLU A 584 -2.57 17.40 17.99
N ALA A 585 -1.49 18.19 18.03
CA ALA A 585 -0.87 18.71 16.81
C ALA A 585 -0.15 17.63 15.98
N TYR A 586 -0.11 16.39 16.47
CA TYR A 586 0.74 15.33 15.96
C TYR A 586 -0.07 14.17 15.38
N PRO A 587 0.43 13.50 14.33
CA PRO A 587 -0.16 12.27 13.82
C PRO A 587 0.13 11.09 14.76
N PHE A 588 -0.64 10.01 14.63
CA PHE A 588 -0.25 8.72 15.18
C PHE A 588 1.07 8.26 14.56
N VAL A 589 2.04 7.91 15.40
CA VAL A 589 3.27 7.22 14.99
C VAL A 589 3.44 5.99 15.88
N ILE A 590 3.08 4.82 15.37
CA ILE A 590 2.91 3.59 16.16
C ILE A 590 3.82 2.53 15.58
N TYR A 591 4.77 2.08 16.39
CA TYR A 591 5.79 1.10 16.00
C TYR A 591 5.32 -0.33 16.28
N ASP A 592 4.57 -0.51 17.35
CA ASP A 592 4.05 -1.83 17.71
C ASP A 592 2.90 -1.70 18.71
N LEU A 593 1.87 -2.52 18.49
CA LEU A 593 0.75 -2.72 19.40
C LEU A 593 0.60 -4.22 19.67
N GLY A 594 1.05 -4.61 20.85
CA GLY A 594 1.09 -5.98 21.31
C GLY A 594 0.17 -6.25 22.49
N TRP A 595 -0.07 -7.53 22.78
CA TRP A 595 -0.83 -7.94 23.95
C TRP A 595 -0.44 -9.33 24.45
N LYS A 596 -0.77 -9.63 25.71
CA LYS A 596 -0.65 -10.97 26.31
C LYS A 596 -1.65 -11.16 27.46
N VAL A 597 -2.00 -12.41 27.72
CA VAL A 597 -2.79 -12.78 28.91
C VAL A 597 -1.87 -12.85 30.13
N ILE A 598 -2.36 -12.40 31.29
CA ILE A 598 -1.60 -12.33 32.56
C ILE A 598 -2.32 -13.01 33.73
#